data_AF-A0A965FA12-F1
#
_entry.id   AF-A0A965FA12-F1
#
_cell.length_a   1.000
_cell.length_b   1.000
_cell.length_c   1.000
_cell.angle_alpha   90.00
_cell.angle_beta   90.00
_cell.angle_gamma   90.00
#
_symmetry.space_group_name_H-M   'P 1'
#
loop_
_entity.id
_entity.type
_entity.pdbx_description
1 polymer ?
#
loop_
_entity_poly.entity_id
_entity_poly.type
_entity_poly.pdbx_seq_one_letter_code
_entity_poly.pdbx_strand_id
1 'polypeptide(L)'
;MEKARIGAGFLRFWPQFGAIVALSRFQEDPMRSVFLALTAIGFSLPALAQEAPRLFPSRDVSVTYRVSGAGPMQEVTMAWAAAARLMRVELPGMGYTIADFAGQTGFMVMQMPQPMVMDIPMAQAAAHMRALETARFTRLGTDRVAGVACTNWRH
;
A
#
# COMPACT_ATOMS: atom_id res chain seq x y z
N MET A 1 14.66 -15.06 18.99
CA MET A 1 14.98 -15.26 17.55
C MET A 1 13.72 -15.78 16.89
N GLU A 2 12.94 -14.91 16.26
CA GLU A 2 11.62 -15.28 15.72
C GLU A 2 11.54 -14.97 14.22
N LYS A 3 10.98 -15.93 13.49
CA LYS A 3 11.14 -16.16 12.05
C LYS A 3 10.04 -15.41 11.29
N ALA A 4 10.37 -14.29 10.65
CA ALA A 4 9.42 -13.55 9.81
C ALA A 4 9.31 -14.21 8.42
N ARG A 5 8.16 -14.82 8.13
CA ARG A 5 7.73 -15.18 6.77
C ARG A 5 7.21 -13.93 6.07
N ILE A 6 7.77 -13.61 4.90
CA ILE A 6 7.38 -12.48 4.08
C ILE A 6 6.22 -12.93 3.17
N GLY A 7 5.02 -12.43 3.45
CA GLY A 7 3.92 -12.34 2.49
C GLY A 7 3.88 -10.93 1.90
N ALA A 8 3.58 -10.85 0.62
CA ALA A 8 3.75 -9.70 -0.27
C ALA A 8 3.28 -8.32 0.26
N GLY A 9 4.02 -7.28 -0.15
CA GLY A 9 3.50 -5.94 -0.44
C GLY A 9 3.13 -5.08 0.76
N PHE A 10 4.09 -4.35 1.32
CA PHE A 10 3.87 -3.50 2.50
C PHE A 10 4.40 -2.07 2.26
N LEU A 11 3.48 -1.11 2.08
CA LEU A 11 3.78 0.34 2.03
C LEU A 11 2.81 1.10 2.93
N ARG A 12 3.34 1.99 3.77
CA ARG A 12 2.71 2.53 5.00
C ARG A 12 2.67 4.06 5.02
N PHE A 13 1.51 4.65 5.31
CA PHE A 13 1.41 6.08 5.64
C PHE A 13 0.15 6.42 6.47
N TRP A 14 0.22 7.51 7.25
CA TRP A 14 -0.56 7.85 8.47
C TRP A 14 -1.50 9.06 8.25
N PRO A 15 -2.65 9.17 8.94
CA PRO A 15 -2.98 10.45 9.60
C PRO A 15 -3.74 10.34 10.94
N GLN A 16 -3.80 11.46 11.67
CA GLN A 16 -4.02 11.61 13.11
C GLN A 16 -5.35 12.33 13.45
N PHE A 17 -6.01 11.87 14.53
CA PHE A 17 -6.91 12.49 15.53
C PHE A 17 -7.91 13.63 15.22
N GLY A 18 -9.11 13.49 15.81
CA GLY A 18 -10.02 14.59 16.20
C GLY A 18 -11.10 14.11 17.18
N ALA A 19 -11.15 14.69 18.38
CA ALA A 19 -11.81 14.19 19.59
C ALA A 19 -13.20 14.81 19.91
N ILE A 20 -13.79 14.25 20.96
CA ILE A 20 -15.13 14.39 21.57
C ILE A 20 -15.35 15.73 22.31
N VAL A 21 -16.58 16.27 22.30
CA VAL A 21 -17.16 17.01 23.45
C VAL A 21 -18.65 16.71 23.57
N ALA A 22 -19.07 16.26 24.76
CA ALA A 22 -20.44 16.09 25.20
C ALA A 22 -20.71 17.01 26.41
N LEU A 23 -21.88 17.65 26.46
CA LEU A 23 -22.65 18.15 27.63
C LEU A 23 -23.61 19.21 27.07
N SER A 24 -24.93 19.09 27.23
CA SER A 24 -25.62 19.63 28.41
C SER A 24 -27.05 19.11 28.46
N ARG A 25 -27.51 18.68 29.64
CA ARG A 25 -28.92 18.41 29.95
C ARG A 25 -29.63 19.75 30.18
N PHE A 26 -30.74 19.99 29.49
CA PHE A 26 -31.74 20.96 29.90
C PHE A 26 -33.09 20.22 29.92
N GLN A 27 -33.75 20.30 31.07
CA GLN A 27 -34.90 19.51 31.49
C GLN A 27 -36.01 20.52 31.82
N GLU A 28 -37.17 20.44 31.15
CA GLU A 28 -38.44 21.03 31.60
C GLU A 28 -39.63 20.55 30.71
N ASP A 29 -40.28 19.50 31.20
CA ASP A 29 -41.73 19.35 31.48
C ASP A 29 -42.86 19.42 30.41
N PRO A 30 -43.99 18.72 30.68
CA PRO A 30 -44.68 17.90 29.69
C PRO A 30 -46.07 18.43 29.29
N MET A 31 -46.36 18.50 27.99
CA MET A 31 -47.75 18.51 27.52
C MET A 31 -47.90 17.97 26.10
N ARG A 32 -48.17 16.66 26.05
CA ARG A 32 -49.31 16.05 25.34
C ARG A 32 -49.58 16.47 23.87
N SER A 33 -49.19 15.55 22.99
CA SER A 33 -49.91 15.17 21.75
C SER A 33 -49.94 16.17 20.59
N VAL A 34 -48.93 16.08 19.71
CA VAL A 34 -49.16 15.69 18.31
C VAL A 34 -48.05 14.72 17.92
N PHE A 35 -48.43 13.46 17.86
CA PHE A 35 -47.59 12.36 17.39
C PHE A 35 -47.45 12.43 15.86
N LEU A 36 -46.25 12.08 15.40
CA LEU A 36 -45.93 11.47 14.10
C LEU A 36 -46.06 12.34 12.84
N ALA A 37 -44.90 12.84 12.37
CA ALA A 37 -44.29 12.39 11.11
C ALA A 37 -43.40 13.49 10.47
N LEU A 38 -42.38 13.99 11.19
CA LEU A 38 -41.40 14.94 10.64
C LEU A 38 -39.96 14.63 11.08
N THR A 39 -39.67 13.36 11.35
CA THR A 39 -38.35 12.87 11.79
C THR A 39 -37.90 11.68 10.95
N ALA A 40 -37.79 11.90 9.64
CA ALA A 40 -37.03 11.03 8.76
C ALA A 40 -36.18 11.85 7.79
N ILE A 41 -35.51 12.90 8.29
CA ILE A 41 -34.27 13.32 7.65
C ILE A 41 -33.25 12.26 8.06
N GLY A 42 -33.27 11.16 7.30
CA GLY A 42 -32.33 10.07 7.46
C GLY A 42 -30.93 10.66 7.44
N PHE A 43 -30.22 10.45 8.54
CA PHE A 43 -28.77 10.58 8.60
C PHE A 43 -28.18 9.78 7.45
N SER A 44 -27.89 10.43 6.33
CA SER A 44 -26.95 9.93 5.35
C SER A 44 -25.59 10.00 6.03
N LEU A 45 -25.26 8.98 6.83
CA LEU A 45 -23.88 8.76 7.26
C LEU A 45 -23.07 8.74 5.96
N PRO A 46 -22.06 9.61 5.80
CA PRO A 46 -21.21 9.55 4.64
C PRO A 46 -20.65 8.13 4.63
N ALA A 47 -20.87 7.40 3.54
CA ALA A 47 -20.14 6.18 3.30
C ALA A 47 -18.66 6.61 3.31
N LEU A 48 -17.95 6.30 4.40
CA LEU A 48 -16.49 6.45 4.46
C LEU A 48 -15.99 5.56 3.33
N ALA A 49 -15.65 6.19 2.20
CA ALA A 49 -15.09 5.52 1.05
C ALA A 49 -13.94 4.66 1.58
N GLN A 50 -14.09 3.34 1.44
CA GLN A 50 -13.15 2.39 1.99
C GLN A 50 -11.81 2.67 1.33
N GLU A 51 -10.86 3.21 2.10
CA GLU A 51 -9.61 3.68 1.55
C GLU A 51 -8.87 2.52 0.88
N ALA A 52 -8.56 2.63 -0.41
CA ALA A 52 -7.89 1.58 -1.15
C ALA A 52 -6.38 1.56 -0.80
N PRO A 53 -5.71 0.40 -0.83
CA PRO A 53 -4.28 0.35 -0.63
C PRO A 53 -3.54 1.10 -1.71
N ARG A 54 -2.48 1.81 -1.30
CA ARG A 54 -1.53 2.39 -2.25
C ARG A 54 -0.65 1.29 -2.81
N LEU A 55 -0.75 1.07 -4.12
CA LEU A 55 0.06 0.10 -4.86
C LEU A 55 1.48 0.60 -5.12
N PHE A 56 1.67 1.91 -5.15
CA PHE A 56 2.96 2.57 -5.34
C PHE A 56 3.34 3.40 -4.10
N PRO A 57 4.64 3.58 -3.81
CA PRO A 57 5.08 4.50 -2.77
C PRO A 57 4.62 5.93 -3.04
N SER A 58 4.34 6.70 -1.99
CA SER A 58 3.99 8.12 -2.11
C SER A 58 5.18 9.07 -2.13
N ARG A 59 6.39 8.53 -1.95
CA ARG A 59 7.65 9.28 -1.89
C ARG A 59 8.79 8.40 -2.36
N ASP A 60 9.87 9.03 -2.75
CA ASP A 60 11.08 8.32 -3.14
C ASP A 60 11.65 7.58 -1.92
N VAL A 61 12.00 6.32 -2.13
CA VAL A 61 12.45 5.44 -1.05
C VAL A 61 13.40 4.38 -1.58
N SER A 62 14.39 4.02 -0.79
CA SER A 62 15.22 2.84 -1.00
C SER A 62 15.03 1.88 0.15
N VAL A 63 14.74 0.61 -0.15
CA VAL A 63 14.48 -0.45 0.81
C VAL A 63 15.41 -1.61 0.52
N THR A 64 16.23 -1.97 1.51
CA THR A 64 17.12 -3.12 1.44
C THR A 64 16.45 -4.32 2.11
N TYR A 65 16.23 -5.36 1.32
CA TYR A 65 15.65 -6.62 1.75
C TYR A 65 16.74 -7.67 1.92
N ARG A 66 16.66 -8.44 3.00
CA ARG A 66 17.37 -9.73 3.12
C ARG A 66 16.42 -10.83 2.72
N VAL A 67 16.64 -11.40 1.54
CA VAL A 67 15.81 -12.47 1.01
C VAL A 67 16.43 -13.81 1.44
N SER A 68 15.63 -14.62 2.13
CA SER A 68 15.98 -16.00 2.46
C SER A 68 15.09 -16.94 1.64
N GLY A 69 15.72 -17.91 0.96
CA GLY A 69 15.05 -18.88 0.08
C GLY A 69 15.82 -20.20 0.04
N ALA A 70 15.59 -21.03 -0.98
CA ALA A 70 16.31 -22.30 -1.16
C ALA A 70 17.80 -22.14 -1.53
N GLY A 71 18.25 -20.90 -1.79
CA GLY A 71 19.63 -20.55 -2.08
C GLY A 71 20.30 -19.72 -0.98
N PRO A 72 21.54 -19.25 -1.20
CA PRO A 72 22.23 -18.37 -0.26
C PRO A 72 21.40 -17.11 0.03
N MET A 73 21.47 -16.62 1.27
CA MET A 73 20.81 -15.37 1.65
C MET A 73 21.36 -14.24 0.80
N GLN A 74 20.48 -13.56 0.07
CA GLN A 74 20.85 -12.45 -0.80
C GLN A 74 20.26 -11.15 -0.26
N GLU A 75 21.07 -10.11 -0.28
CA GLU A 75 20.61 -8.76 -0.03
C GLU A 75 20.19 -8.13 -1.35
N VAL A 76 18.99 -7.57 -1.40
CA VAL A 76 18.43 -6.94 -2.60
C VAL A 76 17.97 -5.56 -2.21
N THR A 77 18.48 -4.53 -2.90
CA THR A 77 18.05 -3.14 -2.65
C THR A 77 17.07 -2.71 -3.72
N MET A 78 15.89 -2.25 -3.31
CA MET A 78 14.86 -1.72 -4.20
C MET A 78 14.70 -0.23 -3.96
N ALA A 79 14.98 0.57 -4.97
CA ALA A 79 14.76 2.01 -4.97
C ALA A 79 13.56 2.37 -5.84
N TRP A 80 12.81 3.37 -5.38
CA TRP A 80 11.62 3.89 -6.05
C TRP A 80 11.77 5.39 -6.28
N ALA A 81 11.50 5.82 -7.52
CA ALA A 81 11.17 7.20 -7.83
C ALA A 81 9.64 7.28 -7.99
N ALA A 82 8.97 7.72 -6.92
CA ALA A 82 7.53 7.59 -6.76
C ALA A 82 6.74 8.38 -7.80
N ALA A 83 7.14 9.64 -8.03
CA ALA A 83 6.46 10.52 -8.98
C ALA A 83 6.52 9.98 -10.42
N ALA A 84 7.64 9.35 -10.78
CA ALA A 84 7.86 8.77 -12.10
C ALA A 84 7.38 7.31 -12.22
N ARG A 85 6.93 6.68 -11.11
CA ARG A 85 6.61 5.24 -11.03
C ARG A 85 7.73 4.35 -11.58
N LEU A 86 8.98 4.73 -11.29
CA LEU A 86 10.16 3.94 -11.63
C LEU A 86 10.60 3.14 -10.42
N MET A 87 10.97 1.89 -10.66
CA MET A 87 11.59 1.01 -9.67
C MET A 87 12.95 0.57 -10.20
N ARG A 88 13.96 0.61 -9.33
CA ARG A 88 15.29 0.05 -9.58
C ARG A 88 15.58 -1.03 -8.55
N VAL A 89 15.99 -2.20 -9.01
CA VAL A 89 16.39 -3.33 -8.16
C VAL A 89 17.86 -3.59 -8.37
N GLU A 90 18.65 -3.47 -7.30
CA GLU A 90 20.07 -3.82 -7.28
C GLU A 90 20.23 -5.29 -6.89
N LEU A 91 20.90 -6.06 -7.74
CA LEU A 91 21.25 -7.46 -7.51
C LEU A 91 22.79 -7.56 -7.34
N PRO A 92 23.29 -7.70 -6.10
CA PRO A 92 24.72 -7.74 -5.84
C PRO A 92 25.45 -8.79 -6.67
N GLY A 93 26.52 -8.38 -7.36
CA GLY A 93 27.35 -9.25 -8.20
C GLY A 93 26.74 -9.61 -9.56
N MET A 94 25.49 -9.23 -9.84
CA MET A 94 24.80 -9.50 -11.11
C MET A 94 24.59 -8.22 -11.92
N GLY A 95 24.16 -7.14 -11.26
CA GLY A 95 23.86 -5.86 -11.88
C GLY A 95 22.56 -5.27 -11.34
N TYR A 96 21.79 -4.59 -12.19
CA TYR A 96 20.55 -3.95 -11.75
C TYR A 96 19.43 -4.04 -12.79
N THR A 97 18.20 -3.98 -12.32
CA THR A 97 17.01 -3.93 -13.16
C THR A 97 16.30 -2.59 -12.95
N ILE A 98 15.81 -2.00 -14.03
CA ILE A 98 14.92 -0.83 -13.98
C ILE A 98 13.58 -1.23 -14.59
N ALA A 99 12.49 -0.92 -13.89
CA ALA A 99 11.12 -1.09 -14.35
C ALA A 99 10.40 0.26 -14.34
N ASP A 100 9.92 0.66 -15.51
CA ASP A 100 9.05 1.80 -15.72
C ASP A 100 7.60 1.33 -15.84
N PHE A 101 6.84 1.50 -14.76
CA PHE A 101 5.44 1.10 -14.71
C PHE A 101 4.52 2.06 -15.48
N ALA A 102 4.94 3.32 -15.69
CA ALA A 102 4.17 4.29 -16.46
C ALA A 102 4.34 4.04 -17.96
N GLY A 103 5.58 3.89 -18.42
CA GLY A 103 5.93 3.60 -19.81
C GLY A 103 5.78 2.13 -20.21
N GLN A 104 5.54 1.22 -19.26
CA GLN A 104 5.48 -0.23 -19.48
C GLN A 104 6.74 -0.80 -20.13
N THR A 105 7.91 -0.28 -19.75
CA THR A 105 9.21 -0.74 -20.23
C THR A 105 10.09 -1.15 -19.06
N GLY A 106 11.07 -2.00 -19.32
CA GLY A 106 12.02 -2.39 -18.30
C GLY A 106 13.24 -3.02 -18.94
N PHE A 107 14.37 -2.89 -18.27
CA PHE A 107 15.63 -3.47 -18.74
C PHE A 107 16.47 -3.94 -17.56
N MET A 108 17.21 -5.00 -17.79
CA MET A 108 18.24 -5.51 -16.89
C MET A 108 19.60 -5.13 -17.46
N VAL A 109 20.44 -4.55 -16.62
CA VAL A 109 21.86 -4.32 -16.90
C VAL A 109 22.64 -5.35 -16.11
N MET A 110 23.23 -6.31 -16.82
CA MET A 110 24.19 -7.26 -16.26
C MET A 110 25.59 -6.65 -16.37
N GLN A 111 26.38 -6.74 -15.30
CA GLN A 111 27.70 -6.09 -15.27
C GLN A 111 28.87 -7.05 -15.50
N MET A 112 28.65 -8.37 -15.51
CA MET A 112 29.71 -9.38 -15.52
C MET A 112 29.40 -10.57 -16.44
N PRO A 113 30.38 -11.06 -17.23
CA PRO A 113 31.74 -10.55 -17.42
C PRO A 113 31.85 -9.37 -18.43
N GLN A 114 30.81 -9.13 -19.23
CA GLN A 114 30.70 -7.97 -20.12
C GLN A 114 29.38 -7.26 -19.86
N PRO A 115 29.33 -5.91 -19.90
CA PRO A 115 28.09 -5.19 -19.68
C PRO A 115 27.08 -5.52 -20.78
N MET A 116 25.94 -6.08 -20.38
CA MET A 116 24.85 -6.42 -21.29
C MET A 116 23.58 -5.75 -20.81
N VAL A 117 22.81 -5.19 -21.75
CA VAL A 117 21.48 -4.66 -21.50
C VAL A 117 20.48 -5.59 -22.17
N MET A 118 19.50 -6.07 -21.39
CA MET A 118 18.44 -6.93 -21.87
C MET A 118 17.10 -6.30 -21.57
N ASP A 119 16.24 -6.17 -22.57
CA ASP A 119 14.87 -5.73 -22.36
C ASP A 119 14.08 -6.80 -21.60
N ILE A 120 13.33 -6.36 -20.59
CA ILE A 120 12.44 -7.22 -19.83
C ILE A 120 11.02 -6.97 -20.33
N PRO A 121 10.31 -7.99 -20.84
CA PRO A 121 8.93 -7.83 -21.27
C PRO A 121 8.04 -7.50 -20.07
N MET A 122 7.64 -6.23 -19.95
CA MET A 122 6.79 -5.75 -18.86
C MET A 122 5.31 -6.05 -19.04
N ALA A 123 4.90 -6.69 -20.13
CA ALA A 123 3.50 -7.03 -20.38
C ALA A 123 2.86 -7.80 -19.21
N GLN A 124 3.58 -8.78 -18.63
CA GLN A 124 3.08 -9.56 -17.50
C GLN A 124 3.02 -8.74 -16.21
N ALA A 125 4.07 -7.96 -15.91
CA ALA A 125 4.09 -7.08 -14.74
C ALA A 125 2.99 -6.01 -14.82
N ALA A 126 2.80 -5.40 -15.98
CA ALA A 126 1.75 -4.42 -16.24
C ALA A 126 0.34 -5.04 -16.17
N ALA A 127 0.16 -6.27 -16.66
CA ALA A 127 -1.10 -7.00 -16.50
C ALA A 127 -1.41 -7.26 -15.01
N HIS A 128 -0.41 -7.68 -14.24
CA HIS A 128 -0.56 -7.88 -12.80
C HIS A 128 -0.90 -6.57 -12.06
N MET A 129 -0.22 -5.47 -12.38
CA MET A 129 -0.51 -4.17 -11.77
C MET A 129 -1.92 -3.67 -12.12
N ARG A 130 -2.35 -3.80 -13.37
CA ARG A 130 -3.74 -3.46 -13.76
C ARG A 130 -4.79 -4.33 -13.06
N ALA A 131 -4.49 -5.61 -12.85
CA ALA A 131 -5.34 -6.49 -12.07
C ALA A 131 -5.45 -6.00 -10.61
N LEU A 132 -4.34 -5.56 -10.00
CA LEU A 132 -4.37 -4.98 -8.66
C LEU A 132 -5.11 -3.64 -8.60
N GLU A 133 -4.96 -2.76 -9.61
CA GLU A 133 -5.66 -1.46 -9.66
C GLU A 133 -7.18 -1.61 -9.71
N THR A 134 -7.68 -2.70 -10.31
CA THR A 134 -9.11 -3.00 -10.45
C THR A 134 -9.62 -3.98 -9.38
N ALA A 135 -8.74 -4.50 -8.53
CA ALA A 135 -9.11 -5.46 -7.51
C ALA A 135 -9.92 -4.82 -6.38
N ARG A 136 -10.79 -5.62 -5.75
CA ARG A 136 -11.55 -5.20 -4.58
C ARG A 136 -10.78 -5.53 -3.31
N PHE A 137 -10.21 -4.51 -2.67
CA PHE A 137 -9.49 -4.70 -1.43
C PHE A 137 -10.42 -4.68 -0.21
N THR A 138 -10.33 -5.72 0.60
CA THR A 138 -10.96 -5.78 1.92
C THR A 138 -9.91 -5.56 2.99
N ARG A 139 -10.16 -4.58 3.88
CA ARG A 139 -9.30 -4.30 5.02
C ARG A 139 -9.40 -5.44 6.04
N LEU A 140 -8.26 -6.04 6.41
CA LEU A 140 -8.21 -7.12 7.40
C LEU A 140 -7.85 -6.65 8.80
N GLY A 141 -7.11 -5.54 8.94
CA GLY A 141 -6.66 -5.03 10.23
C GLY A 141 -5.38 -4.22 10.13
N THR A 142 -4.70 -4.01 11.26
CA THR A 142 -3.43 -3.29 11.34
C THR A 142 -2.33 -4.14 11.96
N ASP A 143 -1.09 -3.91 11.55
CA ASP A 143 0.09 -4.63 12.06
C ASP A 143 1.33 -3.70 12.14
N ARG A 144 2.51 -4.24 12.53
CA ARG A 144 3.85 -3.63 12.61
C ARG A 144 4.98 -4.52 12.02
N VAL A 145 5.33 -4.32 10.75
CA VAL A 145 6.60 -4.75 10.12
C VAL A 145 7.72 -3.73 10.34
N ALA A 146 8.81 -4.15 10.99
CA ALA A 146 9.99 -3.33 11.24
C ALA A 146 9.68 -1.97 11.94
N GLY A 147 8.77 -1.96 12.92
CA GLY A 147 8.44 -0.75 13.73
C GLY A 147 7.49 0.26 13.07
N VAL A 148 7.51 0.32 11.75
CA VAL A 148 6.42 0.61 10.81
C VAL A 148 4.95 0.40 11.31
N ALA A 149 3.92 1.18 10.96
CA ALA A 149 2.49 0.80 11.14
C ALA A 149 1.76 0.58 9.79
N CYS A 150 1.07 -0.56 9.58
CA CYS A 150 0.43 -0.96 8.29
C CYS A 150 -1.02 -1.25 8.52
N THR A 151 -1.73 -1.17 7.41
CA THR A 151 -2.97 -1.89 7.22
C THR A 151 -2.74 -3.15 6.36
N ASN A 152 -3.33 -4.26 6.77
CA ASN A 152 -3.34 -5.52 6.03
C ASN A 152 -4.56 -5.56 5.11
N TRP A 153 -4.37 -5.99 3.87
CA TRP A 153 -5.40 -6.02 2.83
C TRP A 153 -5.51 -7.42 2.20
N ARG A 154 -6.73 -7.80 1.80
CA ARG A 154 -7.03 -8.98 0.96
C ARG A 154 -7.62 -8.48 -0.35
N HIS A 155 -7.24 -9.08 -1.48
CA HIS A 155 -7.84 -8.84 -2.79
C HIS A 155 -8.21 -10.16 -3.46
#